data_AF-A0A1V5XP32-F1
#
_entry.id   AF-A0A1V5XP32-F1
#
_cell.length_a   1.000
_cell.length_b   1.000
_cell.length_c   1.000
_cell.angle_alpha   90.00
_cell.angle_beta   90.00
_cell.angle_gamma   90.00
#
_symmetry.space_group_name_H-M   'P 1'
#
loop_
_entity.id
_entity.type
_entity.pdbx_description
1 polymer ?
#
loop_
_entity_poly.entity_id
_entity_poly.type
_entity_poly.pdbx_seq_one_letter_code
_entity_poly.pdbx_strand_id
1 'polypeptide(L)'
;MTSPNFVDTVLLLALPASGKSEIRRYMMHVDRAKRIEQFHLADTVQLDDYPYVELMREIDDALEELGEARRFFKSADDGFQYGHDWGTLLQLVNEDYRVMKNPDLPSPKADAAVMFARIDAARAKVGVPAAFESMSADLRKRLGDRMQKKVEWVVHELFGKRPNSLENKTIVIEFARGGPQGSTMPLQAPHGYQYSLAQLAPEILEKAAVLYVWVEPEESRRKNLARAVPNAENTILFHAAPESVMINDYGCDDMAYLMETSKVPNTITIHAGGKDYFLPIGRFDNRVDKTTFVRDEPSSWDPKLVAELHAGLADGLSKMWSAHKTVRKL
;
A
#
# COMPACT_ATOMS: atom_id res chain seq x y z
N MET A 1 9.69 -25.24 -18.45
CA MET A 1 9.90 -23.78 -18.40
C MET A 1 10.81 -23.51 -17.22
N THR A 2 11.93 -22.80 -17.42
CA THR A 2 12.80 -22.36 -16.32
C THR A 2 12.02 -21.48 -15.36
N SER A 3 12.17 -21.67 -14.04
CA SER A 3 11.59 -20.77 -13.04
C SER A 3 11.95 -19.32 -13.37
N PRO A 4 11.01 -18.36 -13.28
CA PRO A 4 11.32 -16.96 -13.51
C PRO A 4 12.37 -16.47 -12.50
N ASN A 5 13.34 -15.68 -12.94
CA ASN A 5 14.38 -15.07 -12.09
C ASN A 5 13.90 -13.80 -11.37
N PHE A 6 12.58 -13.65 -11.19
CA PHE A 6 11.94 -12.50 -10.57
C PHE A 6 10.73 -12.94 -9.73
N VAL A 7 10.32 -12.08 -8.80
CA VAL A 7 9.17 -12.32 -7.92
C VAL A 7 7.86 -12.00 -8.63
N ASP A 8 6.83 -12.85 -8.47
CA ASP A 8 5.48 -12.61 -9.03
C ASP A 8 4.79 -11.40 -8.37
N THR A 9 4.84 -11.31 -7.04
CA THR A 9 4.20 -10.24 -6.27
C THR A 9 5.15 -9.68 -5.21
N VAL A 10 5.29 -8.36 -5.13
CA VAL A 10 6.05 -7.65 -4.10
C VAL A 10 5.12 -6.75 -3.29
N LEU A 11 5.22 -6.84 -1.97
CA LEU A 11 4.60 -5.91 -1.04
C LEU A 11 5.63 -4.80 -0.74
N LEU A 12 5.38 -3.58 -1.22
CA LEU A 12 6.22 -2.42 -0.95
C LEU A 12 5.68 -1.71 0.30
N LEU A 13 6.31 -1.97 1.44
CA LEU A 13 5.80 -1.59 2.76
C LEU A 13 6.70 -0.57 3.41
N ALA A 14 6.10 0.46 4.01
CA ALA A 14 6.80 1.46 4.80
C ALA A 14 5.80 2.33 5.56
N LEU A 15 6.25 3.01 6.62
CA LEU A 15 5.55 4.19 7.14
C LEU A 15 5.34 5.24 6.02
N PRO A 16 4.40 6.20 6.18
CA PRO A 16 4.23 7.29 5.22
C PRO A 16 5.52 8.08 4.99
N ALA A 17 5.64 8.73 3.83
CA ALA A 17 6.80 9.55 3.46
C ALA A 17 8.19 8.87 3.48
N SER A 18 8.25 7.55 3.64
CA SER A 18 9.51 6.79 3.79
C SER A 18 10.29 6.57 2.49
N GLY A 19 9.77 6.95 1.31
CA GLY A 19 10.47 6.79 0.03
C GLY A 19 9.91 5.73 -0.92
N LYS A 20 8.70 5.19 -0.67
CA LYS A 20 8.09 4.14 -1.51
C LYS A 20 7.89 4.59 -2.97
N SER A 21 7.21 5.73 -3.16
CA SER A 21 6.98 6.34 -4.48
C SER A 21 8.29 6.72 -5.17
N GLU A 22 9.29 7.20 -4.43
CA GLU A 22 10.63 7.48 -4.96
C GLU A 22 11.34 6.21 -5.43
N ILE A 23 11.32 5.13 -4.65
CA ILE A 23 11.89 3.83 -5.04
C ILE A 23 11.19 3.29 -6.28
N ARG A 24 9.85 3.37 -6.35
CA ARG A 24 9.09 3.01 -7.56
C ARG A 24 9.53 3.83 -8.77
N ARG A 25 9.62 5.16 -8.63
CA ARG A 25 10.08 6.05 -9.72
C ARG A 25 11.47 5.65 -10.17
N TYR A 26 12.40 5.43 -9.24
CA TYR A 26 13.74 4.98 -9.55
C TYR A 26 13.77 3.65 -10.31
N MET A 27 13.02 2.64 -9.86
CA MET A 27 12.97 1.33 -10.52
C MET A 27 12.45 1.38 -11.97
N MET A 28 11.63 2.38 -12.32
CA MET A 28 11.21 2.60 -13.72
C MET A 28 12.34 3.13 -14.62
N HIS A 29 13.39 3.73 -14.05
CA HIS A 29 14.55 4.26 -14.77
C HIS A 29 15.72 3.28 -14.84
N VAL A 30 15.66 2.16 -14.13
CA VAL A 30 16.62 1.07 -14.26
C VAL A 30 16.27 0.23 -15.47
N ASP A 31 17.26 -0.02 -16.34
CA ASP A 31 17.12 -0.91 -17.49
C ASP A 31 16.50 -2.25 -17.07
N ARG A 32 15.60 -2.80 -17.90
CA ARG A 32 14.83 -4.00 -17.59
C ARG A 32 15.73 -5.20 -17.29
N ALA A 33 16.77 -5.44 -18.09
CA ALA A 33 17.65 -6.59 -17.90
C ALA A 33 18.40 -6.47 -16.57
N LYS A 34 18.94 -5.29 -16.29
CA LYS A 34 19.60 -5.00 -15.00
C LYS A 34 18.64 -5.11 -13.82
N ARG A 35 17.40 -4.64 -13.95
CA ARG A 35 16.39 -4.74 -12.90
C ARG A 35 16.03 -6.19 -12.59
N ILE A 36 15.86 -7.04 -13.61
CA ILE A 36 15.61 -8.47 -13.40
C ILE A 36 16.84 -9.13 -12.75
N GLU A 37 18.04 -8.83 -13.22
CA GLU A 37 19.29 -9.41 -12.72
C GLU A 37 19.57 -9.02 -11.25
N GLN A 38 19.46 -7.74 -10.92
CA GLN A 38 19.94 -7.19 -9.65
C GLN A 38 18.83 -7.07 -8.60
N PHE A 39 17.59 -6.81 -9.04
CA PHE A 39 16.46 -6.55 -8.16
C PHE A 39 15.45 -7.70 -8.15
N HIS A 40 15.53 -8.63 -9.11
CA HIS A 40 14.57 -9.73 -9.26
C HIS A 40 13.14 -9.23 -9.45
N LEU A 41 12.99 -8.12 -10.19
CA LEU A 41 11.70 -7.50 -10.52
C LEU A 41 11.56 -7.34 -12.04
N ALA A 42 10.46 -7.83 -12.59
CA ALA A 42 10.13 -7.64 -13.99
C ALA A 42 9.47 -6.26 -14.21
N ASP A 43 8.74 -6.07 -15.32
CA ASP A 43 7.91 -4.85 -15.45
C ASP A 43 6.82 -4.87 -14.39
N THR A 44 6.61 -3.74 -13.74
CA THR A 44 5.72 -3.68 -12.58
C THR A 44 4.31 -3.29 -12.96
N VAL A 45 3.33 -3.89 -12.28
CA VAL A 45 1.93 -3.46 -12.27
C VAL A 45 1.58 -3.08 -10.84
N GLN A 46 0.94 -1.92 -10.65
CA GLN A 46 0.74 -1.36 -9.31
C GLN A 46 -0.66 -1.67 -8.78
N LEU A 47 -0.75 -1.97 -7.49
CA LEU A 47 -1.96 -1.95 -6.69
C LEU A 47 -1.69 -1.12 -5.45
N ASP A 48 -2.60 -0.23 -5.12
CA ASP A 48 -2.44 0.76 -4.06
C ASP A 48 -3.79 0.95 -3.35
N ASP A 49 -3.77 1.08 -2.03
CA ASP A 49 -4.98 1.32 -1.25
C ASP A 49 -5.31 2.82 -1.09
N TYR A 50 -4.35 3.70 -1.37
CA TYR A 50 -4.47 5.12 -1.15
C TYR A 50 -5.61 5.81 -1.96
N PRO A 51 -5.90 5.44 -3.23
CA PRO A 51 -7.07 5.99 -3.94
C PRO A 51 -8.40 5.77 -3.20
N TYR A 52 -8.53 4.70 -2.42
CA TYR A 52 -9.70 4.46 -1.58
C TYR A 52 -9.73 5.36 -0.34
N VAL A 53 -8.57 5.64 0.26
CA VAL A 53 -8.45 6.60 1.37
C VAL A 53 -8.93 7.98 0.92
N GLU A 54 -8.47 8.45 -0.24
CA GLU A 54 -8.93 9.73 -0.80
C GLU A 54 -10.43 9.75 -1.07
N LEU A 55 -10.96 8.69 -1.69
CA LEU A 55 -12.40 8.58 -1.91
C LEU A 55 -13.19 8.63 -0.60
N MET A 56 -12.75 7.91 0.42
CA MET A 56 -13.42 7.89 1.73
C MET A 56 -13.38 9.27 2.41
N ARG A 57 -12.28 10.02 2.26
CA ARG A 57 -12.16 11.42 2.77
C ARG A 57 -13.15 12.34 2.06
N GLU A 58 -13.17 12.31 0.73
CA GLU A 58 -14.08 13.14 -0.05
C GLU A 58 -15.56 12.75 0.17
N ILE A 59 -15.85 11.48 0.43
CA ILE A 59 -17.20 11.06 0.83
C ILE A 59 -17.60 11.68 2.17
N ASP A 60 -16.71 11.69 3.16
CA ASP A 60 -16.99 12.31 4.46
C ASP A 60 -17.21 13.82 4.32
N ASP A 61 -16.39 14.51 3.53
CA ASP A 61 -16.56 15.94 3.28
C ASP A 61 -17.88 16.23 2.52
N ALA A 62 -18.22 15.41 1.53
CA ALA A 62 -19.49 15.51 0.80
C ALA A 62 -20.71 15.23 1.71
N LEU A 63 -20.59 14.32 2.68
CA LEU A 63 -21.65 14.06 3.65
C LEU A 63 -21.87 15.25 4.58
N GLU A 64 -20.79 15.88 5.06
CA GLU A 64 -20.89 17.10 5.88
C GLU A 64 -21.54 18.25 5.10
N GLU A 65 -21.18 18.45 3.82
CA GLU A 65 -21.85 19.41 2.92
C GLU A 65 -23.36 19.14 2.78
N LEU A 66 -23.77 17.87 2.87
CA LEU A 66 -25.16 17.43 2.80
C LEU A 66 -25.88 17.48 4.16
N GLY A 67 -25.20 17.89 5.24
CA GLY A 67 -25.74 17.96 6.60
C GLY A 67 -25.74 16.63 7.36
N GLU A 68 -24.98 15.65 6.88
CA GLU A 68 -24.86 14.30 7.46
C GLU A 68 -23.55 14.13 8.23
N ALA A 69 -23.53 13.16 9.14
CA ALA A 69 -22.30 12.81 9.85
C ALA A 69 -21.33 12.03 8.96
N ARG A 70 -20.02 12.24 9.19
CA ARG A 70 -18.93 11.42 8.65
C ARG A 70 -19.14 9.93 8.94
N ARG A 71 -18.61 9.06 8.08
CA ARG A 71 -18.75 7.59 8.14
C ARG A 71 -17.40 6.87 8.23
N PHE A 72 -16.31 7.50 7.77
CA PHE A 72 -15.01 6.86 7.68
C PHE A 72 -14.01 7.40 8.70
N PHE A 73 -13.86 8.71 8.80
CA PHE A 73 -12.85 9.38 9.61
C PHE A 73 -13.45 10.16 10.77
N LYS A 74 -12.69 10.29 11.86
CA LYS A 74 -13.15 11.02 13.06
C LYS A 74 -13.30 12.52 12.80
N SER A 75 -12.45 13.07 11.95
CA SER A 75 -12.42 14.45 11.49
C SER A 75 -11.62 14.55 10.19
N ALA A 76 -11.53 15.74 9.60
CA ALA A 76 -10.70 15.98 8.41
C ALA A 76 -9.22 15.63 8.65
N ASP A 77 -8.72 15.88 9.87
CA ASP A 77 -7.31 15.73 10.22
C ASP A 77 -7.00 14.44 10.98
N ASP A 78 -7.99 13.64 11.38
CA ASP A 78 -7.79 12.42 12.17
C ASP A 78 -7.90 11.13 11.37
N GLY A 79 -7.43 10.03 11.94
CA GLY A 79 -7.53 8.68 11.37
C GLY A 79 -8.96 8.12 11.29
N PHE A 80 -9.06 6.87 10.85
CA PHE A 80 -10.35 6.17 10.74
C PHE A 80 -11.10 6.16 12.08
N GLN A 81 -12.43 6.28 12.01
CA GLN A 81 -13.32 6.10 13.14
C GLN A 81 -13.25 4.66 13.67
N TYR A 82 -13.24 3.68 12.77
CA TYR A 82 -13.04 2.27 13.09
C TYR A 82 -11.66 1.84 12.61
N GLY A 83 -10.75 1.49 13.53
CA GLY A 83 -9.40 1.07 13.15
C GLY A 83 -9.39 -0.15 12.20
N HIS A 84 -10.42 -0.99 12.25
CA HIS A 84 -10.58 -2.12 11.34
C HIS A 84 -10.78 -1.72 9.87
N ASP A 85 -11.10 -0.45 9.56
CA ASP A 85 -11.16 0.05 8.18
C ASP A 85 -9.79 -0.01 7.47
N TRP A 86 -8.67 -0.04 8.20
CA TRP A 86 -7.37 -0.40 7.60
C TRP A 86 -7.41 -1.77 6.93
N GLY A 87 -8.21 -2.70 7.45
CA GLY A 87 -8.48 -4.01 6.85
C GLY A 87 -9.48 -3.95 5.69
N THR A 88 -10.49 -3.07 5.74
CA THR A 88 -11.41 -2.81 4.60
C THR A 88 -10.62 -2.51 3.33
N LEU A 89 -9.59 -1.67 3.44
CA LEU A 89 -8.69 -1.34 2.34
C LEU A 89 -8.01 -2.59 1.73
N LEU A 90 -7.52 -3.52 2.56
CA LEU A 90 -6.91 -4.75 2.05
C LEU A 90 -7.94 -5.70 1.44
N GLN A 91 -9.18 -5.68 1.90
CA GLN A 91 -10.25 -6.45 1.26
C GLN A 91 -10.57 -5.92 -0.14
N LEU A 92 -10.48 -4.60 -0.36
CA LEU A 92 -10.60 -4.00 -1.69
C LEU A 92 -9.40 -4.36 -2.57
N VAL A 93 -8.17 -4.25 -2.04
CA VAL A 93 -6.94 -4.67 -2.75
C VAL A 93 -6.98 -6.15 -3.14
N ASN A 94 -7.55 -7.03 -2.30
CA ASN A 94 -7.75 -8.44 -2.66
C ASN A 94 -8.67 -8.62 -3.88
N GLU A 95 -9.72 -7.81 -3.99
CA GLU A 95 -10.60 -7.81 -5.16
C GLU A 95 -9.88 -7.30 -6.40
N ASP A 96 -9.14 -6.20 -6.26
CA ASP A 96 -8.38 -5.60 -7.36
C ASP A 96 -7.28 -6.54 -7.86
N TYR A 97 -6.61 -7.27 -6.95
CA TYR A 97 -5.63 -8.30 -7.30
C TYR A 97 -6.24 -9.40 -8.17
N ARG A 98 -7.45 -9.89 -7.83
CA ARG A 98 -8.14 -10.92 -8.63
C ARG A 98 -8.48 -10.42 -10.02
N VAL A 99 -8.99 -9.19 -10.12
CA VAL A 99 -9.25 -8.54 -11.41
C VAL A 99 -7.95 -8.41 -12.20
N MET A 100 -6.87 -7.95 -11.57
CA MET A 100 -5.57 -7.79 -12.22
C MET A 100 -5.02 -9.13 -12.75
N LYS A 101 -5.15 -10.22 -11.98
CA LYS A 101 -4.68 -11.56 -12.36
C LYS A 101 -5.51 -12.25 -13.44
N ASN A 102 -6.80 -11.96 -13.52
CA ASN A 102 -7.70 -12.64 -14.44
C ASN A 102 -8.16 -11.71 -15.57
N PRO A 103 -7.59 -11.80 -16.79
CA PRO A 103 -7.96 -10.92 -17.90
C PRO A 103 -9.42 -11.07 -18.33
N ASP A 104 -10.07 -12.20 -18.02
CA ASP A 104 -11.49 -12.43 -18.34
C ASP A 104 -12.44 -11.68 -17.40
N LEU A 105 -11.96 -11.23 -16.23
CA LEU A 105 -12.77 -10.41 -15.32
C LEU A 105 -12.77 -8.95 -15.80
N PRO A 106 -13.94 -8.32 -15.96
CA PRO A 106 -13.99 -6.90 -16.27
C PRO A 106 -13.47 -6.08 -15.10
N SER A 107 -12.86 -4.93 -15.40
CA SER A 107 -12.59 -3.94 -14.38
C SER A 107 -13.92 -3.46 -13.77
N PRO A 108 -13.95 -3.08 -12.48
CA PRO A 108 -15.15 -2.54 -11.84
C PRO A 108 -15.74 -1.38 -12.65
N LYS A 109 -17.07 -1.33 -12.77
CA LYS A 109 -17.74 -0.19 -13.39
C LYS A 109 -17.45 1.07 -12.59
N ALA A 110 -17.13 2.15 -13.29
CA ALA A 110 -17.01 3.50 -12.73
C ALA A 110 -18.41 4.06 -12.42
N ASP A 111 -19.06 3.48 -11.42
CA ASP A 111 -20.40 3.83 -10.95
C ASP A 111 -20.38 3.94 -9.42
N ALA A 112 -20.91 5.04 -8.89
CA ALA A 112 -20.84 5.31 -7.46
C ALA A 112 -21.59 4.27 -6.61
N ALA A 113 -22.75 3.77 -7.07
CA ALA A 113 -23.50 2.76 -6.33
C ALA A 113 -22.76 1.42 -6.30
N VAL A 114 -22.10 1.04 -7.41
CA VAL A 114 -21.20 -0.14 -7.45
C VAL A 114 -20.03 0.04 -6.49
N MET A 115 -19.38 1.21 -6.47
CA MET A 115 -18.26 1.48 -5.57
C MET A 115 -18.68 1.44 -4.09
N PHE A 116 -19.81 2.05 -3.75
CA PHE A 116 -20.35 2.03 -2.38
C PHE A 116 -20.66 0.61 -1.91
N ALA A 117 -21.28 -0.21 -2.78
CA ALA A 117 -21.55 -1.62 -2.47
C ALA A 117 -20.26 -2.43 -2.25
N ARG A 118 -19.20 -2.16 -3.04
CA ARG A 118 -17.88 -2.79 -2.82
C ARG A 118 -17.29 -2.43 -1.47
N ILE A 119 -17.35 -1.15 -1.08
CA ILE A 119 -16.85 -0.69 0.21
C ILE A 119 -17.62 -1.33 1.36
N ASP A 120 -18.95 -1.36 1.32
CA ASP A 120 -19.77 -1.99 2.37
C ASP A 120 -19.49 -3.50 2.46
N ALA A 121 -19.36 -4.19 1.32
CA ALA A 121 -18.99 -5.60 1.30
C ALA A 121 -17.59 -5.86 1.88
N ALA A 122 -16.63 -4.95 1.64
CA ALA A 122 -15.29 -5.01 2.22
C ALA A 122 -15.31 -4.76 3.74
N ARG A 123 -16.09 -3.77 4.21
CA ARG A 123 -16.28 -3.47 5.64
C ARG A 123 -16.89 -4.65 6.40
N ALA A 124 -17.88 -5.32 5.81
CA ALA A 124 -18.50 -6.49 6.40
C ALA A 124 -17.50 -7.62 6.68
N LYS A 125 -16.51 -7.84 5.81
CA LYS A 125 -15.48 -8.88 5.98
C LYS A 125 -14.55 -8.62 7.18
N VAL A 126 -14.45 -7.37 7.63
CA VAL A 126 -13.61 -6.98 8.77
C VAL A 126 -14.43 -6.57 10.00
N GLY A 127 -15.75 -6.87 9.99
CA GLY A 127 -16.64 -6.62 11.13
C GLY A 127 -16.97 -5.14 11.36
N VAL A 128 -16.76 -4.29 10.35
CA VAL A 128 -17.09 -2.86 10.42
C VAL A 128 -18.51 -2.64 9.88
N PRO A 129 -19.35 -1.81 10.54
CA PRO A 129 -20.70 -1.50 10.05
C PRO A 129 -20.68 -0.90 8.65
N ALA A 130 -21.64 -1.27 7.81
CA ALA A 130 -21.82 -0.68 6.48
C ALA A 130 -21.92 0.85 6.58
N ALA A 131 -21.22 1.55 5.68
CA ALA A 131 -21.21 3.00 5.61
C ALA A 131 -22.46 3.52 4.87
N PHE A 132 -22.89 2.84 3.80
CA PHE A 132 -23.96 3.32 2.93
C PHE A 132 -25.28 2.60 3.15
N GLU A 133 -25.26 1.32 3.57
CA GLU A 133 -26.46 0.48 3.68
C GLU A 133 -27.62 1.15 4.42
N SER A 134 -27.32 1.84 5.53
CA SER A 134 -28.31 2.51 6.38
C SER A 134 -28.84 3.85 5.85
N MET A 135 -28.27 4.39 4.76
CA MET A 135 -28.71 5.67 4.19
C MET A 135 -30.07 5.55 3.50
N SER A 136 -30.86 6.63 3.53
CA SER A 136 -32.05 6.71 2.69
C SER A 136 -31.68 6.62 1.20
N ALA A 137 -32.60 6.12 0.37
CA ALA A 137 -32.36 6.02 -1.07
C ALA A 137 -32.08 7.38 -1.71
N ASP A 138 -32.73 8.45 -1.24
CA ASP A 138 -32.50 9.83 -1.70
C ASP A 138 -31.09 10.32 -1.35
N LEU A 139 -30.67 10.17 -0.09
CA LEU A 139 -29.33 10.58 0.35
C LEU A 139 -28.25 9.82 -0.41
N ARG A 140 -28.39 8.49 -0.51
CA ARG A 140 -27.42 7.65 -1.24
C ARG A 140 -27.32 8.08 -2.71
N LYS A 141 -28.44 8.42 -3.35
CA LYS A 141 -28.45 8.92 -4.73
C LYS A 141 -27.72 10.27 -4.84
N ARG A 142 -28.04 11.24 -3.98
CA ARG A 142 -27.40 12.57 -3.98
C ARG A 142 -25.90 12.49 -3.75
N LEU A 143 -25.48 11.65 -2.80
CA LEU A 143 -24.06 11.37 -2.56
C LEU A 143 -23.41 10.70 -3.77
N GLY A 144 -24.08 9.70 -4.37
CA GLY A 144 -23.60 9.03 -5.58
C GLY A 144 -23.38 10.01 -6.73
N ASP A 145 -24.35 10.90 -6.99
CA ASP A 145 -24.26 11.93 -8.03
C ASP A 145 -23.07 12.89 -7.77
N ARG A 146 -22.84 13.27 -6.50
CA ARG A 146 -21.71 14.13 -6.08
C ARG A 146 -20.36 13.43 -6.28
N MET A 147 -20.28 12.14 -5.96
CA MET A 147 -19.04 11.36 -5.95
C MET A 147 -18.69 10.70 -7.29
N GLN A 148 -19.59 10.73 -8.28
CA GLN A 148 -19.45 10.01 -9.54
C GLN A 148 -18.10 10.28 -10.24
N LYS A 149 -17.68 11.56 -10.34
CA LYS A 149 -16.39 11.92 -10.94
C LYS A 149 -15.19 11.38 -10.15
N LYS A 150 -15.25 11.39 -8.82
CA LYS A 150 -14.17 10.84 -7.99
C LYS A 150 -14.11 9.32 -8.13
N VAL A 151 -15.25 8.64 -8.24
CA VAL A 151 -15.30 7.20 -8.50
C VAL A 151 -14.74 6.85 -9.87
N GLU A 152 -15.04 7.64 -10.92
CA GLU A 152 -14.40 7.51 -12.24
C GLU A 152 -12.89 7.65 -12.14
N TRP A 153 -12.41 8.64 -11.39
CA TRP A 153 -10.98 8.82 -11.13
C TRP A 153 -10.37 7.61 -10.40
N VAL A 154 -10.98 7.12 -9.32
CA VAL A 154 -10.47 5.94 -8.58
C VAL A 154 -10.37 4.72 -9.49
N VAL A 155 -11.41 4.44 -10.28
CA VAL A 155 -11.39 3.29 -11.21
C VAL A 155 -10.32 3.48 -12.28
N HIS A 156 -10.14 4.70 -12.79
CA HIS A 156 -9.07 5.01 -13.74
C HIS A 156 -7.67 4.85 -13.12
N GLU A 157 -7.44 5.33 -11.90
CA GLU A 157 -6.15 5.22 -11.24
C GLU A 157 -5.76 3.75 -10.99
N LEU A 158 -6.72 2.94 -10.54
CA LEU A 158 -6.48 1.53 -10.22
C LEU A 158 -6.40 0.64 -11.47
N PHE A 159 -7.21 0.90 -12.50
CA PHE A 159 -7.39 -0.02 -13.63
C PHE A 159 -7.11 0.57 -15.00
N GLY A 160 -6.90 1.89 -15.14
CA GLY A 160 -6.70 2.56 -16.43
C GLY A 160 -5.41 2.12 -17.16
N LYS A 161 -4.42 1.61 -16.41
CA LYS A 161 -3.17 1.04 -16.94
C LYS A 161 -3.10 -0.48 -16.80
N ARG A 162 -4.24 -1.16 -16.57
CA ARG A 162 -4.30 -2.62 -16.46
C ARG A 162 -3.78 -3.25 -17.76
N PRO A 163 -2.74 -4.10 -17.71
CA PRO A 163 -2.21 -4.73 -18.91
C PRO A 163 -3.12 -5.86 -19.39
N ASN A 164 -3.05 -6.18 -20.69
CA ASN A 164 -3.76 -7.34 -21.27
C ASN A 164 -3.27 -8.69 -20.74
N SER A 165 -2.04 -8.74 -20.21
CA SER A 165 -1.42 -9.93 -19.62
C SER A 165 -0.42 -9.55 -18.53
N LEU A 166 -0.32 -10.40 -17.52
CA LEU A 166 0.70 -10.32 -16.46
C LEU A 166 1.90 -11.24 -16.71
N GLU A 167 1.98 -11.87 -17.87
CA GLU A 167 3.16 -12.63 -18.25
C GLU A 167 4.41 -11.73 -18.21
N ASN A 168 5.48 -12.21 -17.57
CA ASN A 168 6.73 -11.47 -17.40
C ASN A 168 6.57 -10.10 -16.69
N LYS A 169 5.63 -10.02 -15.74
CA LYS A 169 5.40 -8.86 -14.87
C LYS A 169 5.46 -9.23 -13.40
N THR A 170 5.79 -8.24 -12.58
CA THR A 170 5.71 -8.29 -11.11
C THR A 170 4.57 -7.39 -10.65
N ILE A 171 3.64 -7.90 -9.87
CA ILE A 171 2.64 -7.06 -9.19
C ILE A 171 3.33 -6.40 -7.99
N VAL A 172 3.20 -5.09 -7.85
CA VAL A 172 3.63 -4.34 -6.66
C VAL A 172 2.37 -3.90 -5.92
N ILE A 173 2.18 -4.40 -4.71
CA ILE A 173 1.13 -3.96 -3.81
C ILE A 173 1.75 -3.02 -2.79
N GLU A 174 1.31 -1.78 -2.76
CA GLU A 174 1.80 -0.78 -1.82
C GLU A 174 0.75 -0.42 -0.78
N PHE A 175 1.19 -0.30 0.47
CA PHE A 175 0.43 0.34 1.53
C PHE A 175 1.32 0.70 2.73
N ALA A 176 0.88 1.65 3.55
CA ALA A 176 1.51 2.03 4.81
C ALA A 176 0.69 1.55 6.01
N ARG A 177 1.33 0.99 7.04
CA ARG A 177 0.65 0.57 8.28
C ARG A 177 1.55 0.82 9.48
N GLY A 178 0.91 1.07 10.62
CA GLY A 178 1.58 1.35 11.87
C GLY A 178 0.60 1.28 13.04
N GLY A 179 1.01 1.87 14.15
CA GLY A 179 0.16 2.08 15.31
C GLY A 179 0.56 3.34 16.09
N PRO A 180 -0.15 3.63 17.19
CA PRO A 180 0.10 4.80 18.01
C PRO A 180 1.54 4.86 18.53
N GLN A 181 2.09 6.06 18.63
CA GLN A 181 3.39 6.28 19.24
C GLN A 181 3.43 5.71 20.67
N GLY A 182 4.53 5.01 21.00
CA GLY A 182 4.71 4.40 22.32
C GLY A 182 3.97 3.08 22.53
N SER A 183 3.35 2.52 21.48
CA SER A 183 2.78 1.18 21.54
C SER A 183 3.84 0.10 21.79
N THR A 184 3.44 -0.98 22.47
CA THR A 184 4.26 -2.18 22.68
C THR A 184 4.15 -3.15 21.51
N MET A 185 5.20 -3.95 21.28
CA MET A 185 5.22 -4.96 20.21
C MET A 185 4.74 -6.34 20.69
N PRO A 186 4.07 -7.13 19.84
CA PRO A 186 3.53 -6.73 18.54
C PRO A 186 2.38 -5.73 18.70
N LEU A 187 2.19 -4.89 17.68
CA LEU A 187 1.02 -4.04 17.60
C LEU A 187 -0.25 -4.89 17.64
N GLN A 188 -1.22 -4.47 18.46
CA GLN A 188 -2.48 -5.18 18.61
C GLN A 188 -3.43 -4.82 17.46
N ALA A 189 -4.22 -5.80 17.01
CA ALA A 189 -5.25 -5.54 16.02
C ALA A 189 -6.17 -4.40 16.49
N PRO A 190 -6.57 -3.48 15.59
CA PRO A 190 -6.38 -3.51 14.13
C PRO A 190 -5.12 -2.77 13.62
N HIS A 191 -4.08 -2.60 14.44
CA HIS A 191 -2.86 -1.87 14.07
C HIS A 191 -1.75 -2.77 13.53
N GLY A 192 -0.82 -2.15 12.81
CA GLY A 192 0.42 -2.78 12.36
C GLY A 192 0.31 -3.65 11.12
N TYR A 193 1.47 -4.10 10.65
CA TYR A 193 1.62 -5.02 9.55
C TYR A 193 1.13 -6.42 9.92
N GLN A 194 1.22 -6.84 11.18
CA GLN A 194 0.74 -8.17 11.60
C GLN A 194 -0.74 -8.34 11.29
N TYR A 195 -1.57 -7.37 11.70
CA TYR A 195 -3.00 -7.37 11.40
C TYR A 195 -3.26 -7.21 9.90
N SER A 196 -2.62 -6.23 9.26
CA SER A 196 -2.95 -5.84 7.89
C SER A 196 -2.57 -6.90 6.88
N LEU A 197 -1.39 -7.52 7.02
CA LEU A 197 -0.97 -8.61 6.15
C LEU A 197 -1.87 -9.84 6.29
N ALA A 198 -2.42 -10.10 7.48
CA ALA A 198 -3.36 -11.19 7.69
C ALA A 198 -4.71 -10.99 6.98
N GLN A 199 -5.01 -9.76 6.51
CA GLN A 199 -6.19 -9.46 5.69
C GLN A 199 -6.00 -9.79 4.21
N LEU A 200 -4.76 -9.99 3.75
CA LEU A 200 -4.48 -10.32 2.35
C LEU A 200 -4.96 -11.74 2.02
N ALA A 201 -5.44 -11.93 0.79
CA ALA A 201 -5.92 -13.21 0.32
C ALA A 201 -4.77 -14.25 0.28
N PRO A 202 -5.06 -15.56 0.53
CA PRO A 202 -4.06 -16.63 0.47
C PRO A 202 -3.22 -16.62 -0.81
N GLU A 203 -3.86 -16.37 -1.96
CA GLU A 203 -3.23 -16.28 -3.28
C GLU A 203 -2.13 -15.20 -3.38
N ILE A 204 -2.23 -14.12 -2.60
CA ILE A 204 -1.20 -13.08 -2.47
C ILE A 204 -0.10 -13.58 -1.53
N LEU A 205 -0.47 -14.04 -0.33
CA LEU A 205 0.49 -14.47 0.69
C LEU A 205 1.37 -15.66 0.24
N GLU A 206 0.84 -16.53 -0.63
CA GLU A 206 1.56 -17.67 -1.21
C GLU A 206 2.60 -17.28 -2.27
N LYS A 207 2.56 -16.07 -2.80
CA LYS A 207 3.45 -15.62 -3.88
C LYS A 207 4.29 -14.40 -3.49
N ALA A 208 3.79 -13.61 -2.56
CA ALA A 208 4.38 -12.35 -2.18
C ALA A 208 5.76 -12.51 -1.53
N ALA A 209 6.60 -11.50 -1.76
CA ALA A 209 7.75 -11.14 -0.95
C ALA A 209 7.63 -9.67 -0.54
N VAL A 210 8.30 -9.26 0.53
CA VAL A 210 8.21 -7.91 1.11
C VAL A 210 9.50 -7.14 0.82
N LEU A 211 9.36 -5.95 0.24
CA LEU A 211 10.39 -4.93 0.29
C LEU A 211 9.95 -3.90 1.34
N TYR A 212 10.61 -3.91 2.50
CA TYR A 212 10.36 -2.95 3.57
C TYR A 212 11.33 -1.77 3.48
N VAL A 213 10.79 -0.56 3.37
CA VAL A 213 11.55 0.69 3.35
C VAL A 213 11.58 1.23 4.77
N TRP A 214 12.74 1.12 5.42
CA TRP A 214 12.88 1.43 6.82
C TRP A 214 13.31 2.88 7.03
N VAL A 215 12.52 3.61 7.81
CA VAL A 215 12.87 4.91 8.40
C VAL A 215 12.49 4.88 9.88
N GLU A 216 13.10 5.72 10.69
CA GLU A 216 12.59 5.97 12.04
C GLU A 216 11.28 6.77 11.95
N PRO A 217 10.30 6.58 12.86
CA PRO A 217 9.04 7.33 12.85
C PRO A 217 9.23 8.85 12.84
N GLU A 218 10.24 9.37 13.53
CA GLU A 218 10.60 10.79 13.56
C GLU A 218 11.01 11.29 12.16
N GLU A 219 11.79 10.49 11.42
CA GLU A 219 12.23 10.82 10.07
C GLU A 219 11.06 10.72 9.08
N SER A 220 10.19 9.73 9.23
CA SER A 220 8.91 9.64 8.50
C SER A 220 8.08 10.93 8.68
N ARG A 221 7.90 11.39 9.92
CA ARG A 221 7.19 12.65 10.24
C ARG A 221 7.87 13.87 9.64
N ARG A 222 9.18 14.01 9.79
CA ARG A 222 9.95 15.13 9.23
C ARG A 222 9.80 15.18 7.71
N LYS A 223 9.92 14.04 7.02
CA LYS A 223 9.76 13.95 5.56
C LYS A 223 8.32 14.19 5.12
N ASN A 224 7.33 13.78 5.90
CA ASN A 224 5.91 14.03 5.63
C ASN A 224 5.63 15.54 5.66
N LEU A 225 6.08 16.25 6.70
CA LEU A 225 5.94 17.70 6.80
C LEU A 225 6.62 18.44 5.63
N ALA A 226 7.81 17.98 5.22
CA ALA A 226 8.55 18.57 4.10
C ALA A 226 7.94 18.30 2.71
N ARG A 227 6.98 17.35 2.59
CA ARG A 227 6.30 17.04 1.32
C ARG A 227 5.09 17.94 1.06
N ALA A 228 4.57 18.62 2.08
CA ALA A 228 3.42 19.51 1.95
C ALA A 228 3.78 20.71 1.06
N VAL A 229 3.52 20.57 -0.24
CA VAL A 229 3.70 21.61 -1.24
C VAL A 229 2.34 22.23 -1.55
N PRO A 230 2.13 23.54 -1.33
CA PRO A 230 0.89 24.21 -1.68
C PRO A 230 0.51 23.97 -3.15
N ASN A 231 -0.73 23.57 -3.41
CA ASN A 231 -1.28 23.28 -4.74
C ASN A 231 -0.73 22.03 -5.47
N ALA A 232 0.03 21.14 -4.80
CA ALA A 232 0.46 19.84 -5.36
C ALA A 232 -0.09 18.63 -4.59
N GLU A 233 -1.06 18.87 -3.70
CA GLU A 233 -1.66 17.90 -2.76
C GLU A 233 -2.26 16.67 -3.45
N ASN A 234 -2.71 16.81 -4.70
CA ASN A 234 -3.31 15.74 -5.50
C ASN A 234 -2.30 14.79 -6.17
N THR A 235 -1.03 14.85 -5.79
CA THR A 235 -0.01 13.91 -6.31
C THR A 235 0.52 13.03 -5.20
N ILE A 236 0.65 11.73 -5.47
CA ILE A 236 1.19 10.75 -4.52
C ILE A 236 2.63 11.06 -4.05
N LEU A 237 3.34 11.94 -4.77
CA LEU A 237 4.69 12.39 -4.44
C LEU A 237 4.70 13.51 -3.38
N PHE A 238 3.67 14.36 -3.36
CA PHE A 238 3.60 15.57 -2.54
C PHE A 238 2.42 15.57 -1.53
N HIS A 239 1.65 14.48 -1.45
CA HIS A 239 0.66 14.30 -0.40
C HIS A 239 1.32 14.10 0.98
N ALA A 240 0.77 14.74 2.01
CA ALA A 240 1.19 14.63 3.40
C ALA A 240 -0.01 14.23 4.28
N ALA A 241 0.20 13.25 5.16
CA ALA A 241 -0.79 12.88 6.15
C ALA A 241 -0.83 13.93 7.29
N PRO A 242 -1.98 14.17 7.93
CA PRO A 242 -2.08 15.03 9.10
C PRO A 242 -1.16 14.59 10.25
N GLU A 243 -0.73 15.54 11.09
CA GLU A 243 0.15 15.23 12.23
C GLU A 243 -0.49 14.23 13.21
N SER A 244 -1.79 14.38 13.50
CA SER A 244 -2.47 13.46 14.42
C SER A 244 -2.50 12.03 13.87
N VAL A 245 -2.68 11.85 12.55
CA VAL A 245 -2.57 10.55 11.86
C VAL A 245 -1.15 10.01 11.97
N MET A 246 -0.14 10.85 11.74
CA MET A 246 1.26 10.45 11.85
C MET A 246 1.67 9.99 13.25
N ILE A 247 1.02 10.51 14.30
CA ILE A 247 1.28 10.11 15.69
C ILE A 247 0.43 8.90 16.12
N ASN A 248 -0.86 8.89 15.77
CA ASN A 248 -1.82 7.93 16.29
C ASN A 248 -1.96 6.66 15.43
N ASP A 249 -1.66 6.74 14.14
CA ASP A 249 -1.75 5.59 13.22
C ASP A 249 -0.37 5.15 12.68
N TYR A 250 0.62 6.04 12.70
CA TYR A 250 1.96 5.80 12.16
C TYR A 250 3.10 6.18 13.12
N GLY A 251 2.79 6.30 14.42
CA GLY A 251 3.78 6.66 15.44
C GLY A 251 4.87 5.60 15.64
N CYS A 252 4.59 4.35 15.25
CA CYS A 252 5.54 3.25 15.10
C CYS A 252 5.01 2.18 14.13
N ASP A 253 5.82 1.19 13.77
CA ASP A 253 5.39 -0.06 13.12
C ASP A 253 5.96 -1.29 13.83
N ASP A 254 5.41 -2.47 13.51
CA ASP A 254 5.79 -3.77 14.07
C ASP A 254 6.72 -4.58 13.16
N MET A 255 7.25 -4.01 12.07
CA MET A 255 8.00 -4.78 11.07
C MET A 255 9.30 -5.36 11.66
N ALA A 256 10.02 -4.58 12.46
CA ALA A 256 11.24 -5.06 13.12
C ALA A 256 10.96 -6.27 14.03
N TYR A 257 9.87 -6.21 14.81
CA TYR A 257 9.41 -7.32 15.64
C TYR A 257 9.05 -8.55 14.80
N LEU A 258 8.32 -8.36 13.69
CA LEU A 258 7.94 -9.46 12.80
C LEU A 258 9.14 -10.14 12.13
N MET A 259 10.19 -9.38 11.82
CA MET A 259 11.45 -9.90 11.29
C MET A 259 12.23 -10.71 12.34
N GLU A 260 12.30 -10.21 13.58
CA GLU A 260 13.02 -10.86 14.69
C GLU A 260 12.34 -12.15 15.16
N THR A 261 11.01 -12.16 15.20
CA THR A 261 10.22 -13.27 15.74
C THR A 261 9.79 -14.30 14.68
N SER A 262 10.20 -14.10 13.43
CA SER A 262 9.89 -15.02 12.34
C SER A 262 10.47 -16.43 12.59
N LYS A 263 9.68 -17.46 12.26
CA LYS A 263 10.11 -18.87 12.41
C LYS A 263 11.10 -19.32 11.33
N VAL A 264 11.22 -18.54 10.25
CA VAL A 264 12.15 -18.80 9.14
C VAL A 264 13.06 -17.57 8.95
N PRO A 265 14.39 -17.76 8.80
CA PRO A 265 15.32 -16.64 8.58
C PRO A 265 14.98 -15.84 7.32
N ASN A 266 15.18 -14.52 7.37
CA ASN A 266 14.91 -13.59 6.27
C ASN A 266 13.47 -13.63 5.74
N THR A 267 12.52 -13.97 6.61
CA THR A 267 11.08 -13.85 6.34
C THR A 267 10.38 -13.10 7.47
N ILE A 268 9.11 -12.78 7.28
CA ILE A 268 8.16 -12.50 8.37
C ILE A 268 7.11 -13.61 8.41
N THR A 269 6.66 -13.98 9.61
CA THR A 269 5.62 -15.01 9.80
C THR A 269 4.27 -14.34 9.99
N ILE A 270 3.33 -14.59 9.08
CA ILE A 270 1.95 -14.07 9.14
C ILE A 270 0.99 -15.23 9.34
N HIS A 271 0.23 -15.21 10.43
CA HIS A 271 -0.83 -16.18 10.68
C HIS A 271 -2.15 -15.68 10.09
N ALA A 272 -2.69 -16.39 9.10
CA ALA A 272 -3.95 -16.04 8.47
C ALA A 272 -4.70 -17.30 8.00
N GLY A 273 -6.03 -17.30 8.15
CA GLY A 273 -6.87 -18.43 7.72
C GLY A 273 -6.48 -19.77 8.36
N GLY A 274 -5.98 -19.76 9.61
CA GLY A 274 -5.59 -20.95 10.36
C GLY A 274 -4.25 -21.58 9.97
N LYS A 275 -3.42 -20.90 9.15
CA LYS A 275 -2.07 -21.35 8.82
C LYS A 275 -1.05 -20.20 8.84
N ASP A 276 0.22 -20.58 8.93
CA ASP A 276 1.33 -19.64 8.84
C ASP A 276 1.80 -19.47 7.39
N TYR A 277 2.04 -18.23 7.01
CA TYR A 277 2.72 -17.85 5.78
C TYR A 277 4.08 -17.25 6.12
N PHE A 278 5.12 -17.68 5.42
CA PHE A 278 6.46 -17.13 5.54
C PHE A 278 6.71 -16.22 4.35
N LEU A 279 6.65 -14.90 4.55
CA LEU A 279 6.87 -13.93 3.50
C LEU A 279 8.36 -13.56 3.45
N PRO A 280 9.10 -13.89 2.38
CA PRO A 280 10.48 -13.45 2.21
C PRO A 280 10.56 -11.92 2.33
N ILE A 281 11.56 -11.39 3.04
CA ILE A 281 11.67 -9.94 3.26
C ILE A 281 13.07 -9.41 2.95
N GLY A 282 13.10 -8.28 2.25
CA GLY A 282 14.27 -7.42 2.09
C GLY A 282 14.03 -6.09 2.78
N ARG A 283 15.07 -5.54 3.39
CA ARG A 283 15.02 -4.22 4.03
C ARG A 283 15.90 -3.23 3.28
N PHE A 284 15.31 -2.12 2.87
CA PHE A 284 16.04 -0.94 2.41
C PHE A 284 16.16 0.05 3.56
N ASP A 285 17.38 0.26 4.07
CA ASP A 285 17.64 1.21 5.16
C ASP A 285 17.68 2.65 4.62
N ASN A 286 16.62 3.42 4.89
CA ASN A 286 16.44 4.80 4.49
C ASN A 286 16.43 5.78 5.68
N ARG A 287 16.94 5.36 6.86
CA ARG A 287 17.01 6.23 8.05
C ARG A 287 17.90 7.45 7.83
N VAL A 288 18.92 7.28 6.99
CA VAL A 288 19.58 8.40 6.29
C VAL A 288 18.94 8.48 4.92
N ASP A 289 18.34 9.63 4.60
CA ASP A 289 17.53 9.77 3.39
C ASP A 289 18.35 9.59 2.11
N LYS A 290 18.06 8.51 1.40
CA LYS A 290 18.64 8.13 0.10
C LYS A 290 17.64 8.31 -1.03
N THR A 291 16.47 8.88 -0.78
CA THR A 291 15.33 8.79 -1.71
C THR A 291 14.81 10.12 -2.20
N THR A 292 14.86 11.18 -1.38
CA THR A 292 14.16 12.44 -1.72
C THR A 292 14.68 13.10 -3.00
N PHE A 293 15.96 12.95 -3.36
CA PHE A 293 16.52 13.50 -4.61
C PHE A 293 15.82 12.95 -5.87
N VAL A 294 15.18 11.77 -5.78
CA VAL A 294 14.46 11.13 -6.89
C VAL A 294 13.19 11.92 -7.27
N ARG A 295 12.76 12.88 -6.45
CA ARG A 295 11.66 13.80 -6.79
C ARG A 295 12.05 14.78 -7.91
N ASP A 296 13.32 15.09 -8.05
CA ASP A 296 13.82 15.94 -9.14
C ASP A 296 13.82 15.19 -10.47
N GLU A 297 14.12 15.90 -11.55
CA GLU A 297 14.22 15.29 -12.88
C GLU A 297 15.38 14.28 -12.95
N PRO A 298 15.21 13.14 -13.66
CA PRO A 298 16.25 12.11 -13.74
C PRO A 298 17.61 12.63 -14.23
N SER A 299 17.61 13.66 -15.06
CA SER A 299 18.84 14.31 -15.56
C SER A 299 19.61 15.09 -14.51
N SER A 300 19.00 15.45 -13.38
CA SER A 300 19.63 16.19 -12.28
C SER A 300 19.99 15.33 -11.08
N TRP A 301 19.76 14.02 -11.13
CA TRP A 301 20.08 13.11 -10.03
C TRP A 301 21.59 13.02 -9.80
N ASP A 302 22.02 13.28 -8.56
CA ASP A 302 23.43 13.13 -8.16
C ASP A 302 23.87 11.65 -8.34
N PRO A 303 24.89 11.38 -9.17
CA PRO A 303 25.38 10.02 -9.41
C PRO A 303 25.78 9.27 -8.13
N LYS A 304 26.27 9.98 -7.11
CA LYS A 304 26.64 9.37 -5.83
C LYS A 304 25.40 8.91 -5.07
N LEU A 305 24.36 9.74 -4.99
CA LEU A 305 23.10 9.38 -4.33
C LEU A 305 22.38 8.26 -5.10
N VAL A 306 22.46 8.25 -6.44
CA VAL A 306 21.97 7.15 -7.27
C VAL A 306 22.68 5.83 -6.93
N ALA A 307 24.02 5.86 -6.81
CA ALA A 307 24.79 4.67 -6.45
C ALA A 307 24.44 4.16 -5.03
N GLU A 308 24.26 5.07 -4.06
CA GLU A 308 23.88 4.71 -2.69
C GLU A 308 22.47 4.10 -2.61
N LEU A 309 21.49 4.70 -3.28
CA LEU A 309 20.14 4.16 -3.41
C LEU A 309 20.16 2.79 -4.11
N HIS A 310 20.86 2.67 -5.23
CA HIS A 310 20.98 1.43 -5.99
C HIS A 310 21.58 0.30 -5.16
N ALA A 311 22.70 0.56 -4.48
CA ALA A 311 23.38 -0.44 -3.66
C ALA A 311 22.50 -0.90 -2.48
N GLY A 312 21.79 0.04 -1.83
CA GLY A 312 20.85 -0.31 -0.77
C GLY A 312 19.69 -1.18 -1.26
N LEU A 313 19.14 -0.89 -2.44
CA LEU A 313 18.07 -1.69 -3.04
C LEU A 313 18.57 -3.08 -3.45
N ALA A 314 19.74 -3.18 -4.08
CA ALA A 314 20.35 -4.44 -4.48
C ALA A 314 20.62 -5.35 -3.26
N ASP A 315 21.15 -4.80 -2.16
CA ASP A 315 21.36 -5.56 -0.93
C ASP A 315 20.04 -6.09 -0.34
N GLY A 316 19.03 -5.23 -0.20
CA GLY A 316 17.73 -5.63 0.33
C GLY A 316 17.03 -6.69 -0.54
N LEU A 317 16.99 -6.46 -1.85
CA LEU A 317 16.27 -7.32 -2.81
C LEU A 317 16.99 -8.65 -3.07
N SER A 318 18.32 -8.70 -3.03
CA SER A 318 19.06 -9.97 -3.13
C SER A 318 18.81 -10.87 -1.93
N LYS A 319 18.74 -10.32 -0.71
CA LYS A 319 18.36 -11.06 0.52
C LYS A 319 16.92 -11.57 0.44
N MET A 320 15.99 -10.70 0.01
CA MET A 320 14.60 -11.06 -0.24
C MET A 320 14.50 -12.22 -1.25
N TRP A 321 15.23 -12.15 -2.35
CA TRP A 321 15.22 -13.17 -3.40
C TRP A 321 15.83 -14.49 -2.94
N SER A 322 16.92 -14.46 -2.19
CA SER A 322 17.53 -15.67 -1.60
C SER A 322 16.54 -16.42 -0.70
N ALA A 323 15.84 -15.67 0.16
CA ALA A 323 14.76 -16.21 0.99
C ALA A 323 13.58 -16.70 0.15
N HIS A 324 13.21 -15.98 -0.90
CA HIS A 324 12.14 -16.36 -1.81
C HIS A 324 12.40 -17.71 -2.48
N LYS A 325 13.59 -17.93 -3.03
CA LYS A 325 13.95 -19.24 -3.61
C LYS A 325 13.88 -20.37 -2.59
N THR A 326 14.33 -20.10 -1.36
CA THR A 326 14.31 -21.09 -0.27
C THR A 326 12.88 -21.46 0.13
N VAL A 327 12.04 -20.47 0.39
CA VAL A 327 10.64 -20.68 0.84
C VAL A 327 9.78 -21.29 -0.26
N ARG A 328 9.97 -20.85 -1.51
CA ARG A 328 9.16 -21.28 -2.66
C ARG A 328 9.73 -22.52 -3.37
N LYS A 329 10.89 -23.04 -2.91
CA LYS A 329 11.59 -24.21 -3.48
C LYS A 329 11.86 -24.06 -4.98
N LEU A 330 12.37 -22.88 -5.39
CA LEU A 330 12.64 -22.49 -6.78
C LEU A 330 14.07 -22.80 -7.23
#